data_AF-A0A2V1ANG9-F1
#
_entry.id   AF-A0A2V1ANG9-F1
#
_cell.length_a   1.000
_cell.length_b   1.000
_cell.length_c   1.000
_cell.angle_alpha   90.00
_cell.angle_beta   90.00
_cell.angle_gamma   90.00
#
_symmetry.space_group_name_H-M   'P 1'
#
loop_
_entity.id
_entity.type
_entity.pdbx_description
1 polymer ?
#
loop_
_entity_poly.entity_id
_entity_poly.type
_entity_poly.pdbx_seq_one_letter_code
_entity_poly.pdbx_strand_id
1 'polypeptide(L)'
;MSDSVYTGEDFDSKVRKQVEFYFSDSNLQTDRFLWRIYEANDGWVELKTILTFGRMRQYRPEERVIAALKESDKLVLSANEDMIRRKAPLKDHNELKNIRRRNSVHIEGFPSDVSQEKLEEWFNEKIVSQLPKEQAICSIRRIRNRSKEFFGVVDVEFKTQEDSEHFLKLDVSYPQGVVEGVEEKDLLKKMSLLRFREMKESGKRFGVNEVTKRRSSFKDNNNNKKARKDDKKDDEKTADTEEKEANGDEANTTAIEEGDEESKEESKPVTEEAKEETKPETEESKEEPKA
;
A
#
# COMPACT_ATOMS: atom_id res chain seq x y z
N MET A 1 -6.39 -4.29 -24.68
CA MET A 1 -7.34 -5.12 -23.92
C MET A 1 -8.62 -4.30 -23.80
N SER A 2 -9.79 -4.92 -23.70
CA SER A 2 -11.03 -4.19 -23.43
C SER A 2 -11.05 -3.73 -21.97
N ASP A 3 -11.00 -2.41 -21.74
CA ASP A 3 -11.27 -1.84 -20.42
C ASP A 3 -12.76 -1.98 -20.12
N SER A 4 -13.11 -3.08 -19.45
CA SER A 4 -14.48 -3.39 -19.06
C SER A 4 -14.94 -2.41 -17.98
N VAL A 5 -15.64 -1.36 -18.39
CA VAL A 5 -16.22 -0.37 -17.47
C VAL A 5 -17.26 -1.04 -16.58
N TYR A 6 -17.16 -0.84 -15.26
CA TYR A 6 -18.13 -1.34 -14.30
C TYR A 6 -19.40 -0.49 -14.36
N THR A 7 -20.56 -1.12 -14.56
CA THR A 7 -21.86 -0.44 -14.76
C THR A 7 -22.90 -0.76 -13.68
N GLY A 8 -22.52 -1.48 -12.62
CA GLY A 8 -23.43 -1.85 -11.53
C GLY A 8 -23.95 -0.63 -10.75
N GLU A 9 -25.16 -0.76 -10.21
CA GLU A 9 -25.83 0.28 -9.40
C GLU A 9 -25.03 0.64 -8.14
N ASP A 10 -24.24 -0.31 -7.62
CA ASP A 10 -23.38 -0.14 -6.44
C ASP A 10 -22.00 0.48 -6.72
N PHE A 11 -21.75 0.99 -7.94
CA PHE A 11 -20.50 1.65 -8.36
C PHE A 11 -19.97 2.62 -7.31
N ASP A 12 -20.80 3.56 -6.86
CA ASP A 12 -20.36 4.67 -5.99
C ASP A 12 -20.02 4.19 -4.57
N SER A 13 -20.60 3.07 -4.15
CA SER A 13 -20.27 2.37 -2.91
C SER A 13 -18.99 1.52 -3.05
N LYS A 14 -18.81 0.83 -4.19
CA LYS A 14 -17.60 0.06 -4.49
C LYS A 14 -16.36 0.96 -4.65
N VAL A 15 -16.50 2.09 -5.35
CA VAL A 15 -15.47 3.12 -5.50
C VAL A 15 -15.03 3.67 -4.14
N ARG A 16 -15.98 4.15 -3.31
CA ARG A 16 -15.67 4.63 -1.95
C ARG A 16 -14.92 3.57 -1.14
N LYS A 17 -15.48 2.36 -1.00
CA LYS A 17 -14.84 1.26 -0.27
C LYS A 17 -13.43 0.95 -0.78
N GLN A 18 -13.21 0.96 -2.10
CA GLN A 18 -11.90 0.62 -2.67
C GLN A 18 -10.85 1.70 -2.47
N VAL A 19 -11.21 2.99 -2.59
CA VAL A 19 -10.28 4.10 -2.37
C VAL A 19 -10.03 4.31 -0.87
N GLU A 20 -11.06 4.25 -0.02
CA GLU A 20 -10.90 4.25 1.44
C GLU A 20 -10.02 3.10 1.93
N PHE A 21 -10.11 1.92 1.33
CA PHE A 21 -9.19 0.83 1.63
C PHE A 21 -7.73 1.20 1.30
N TYR A 22 -7.44 1.86 0.17
CA TYR A 22 -6.07 2.24 -0.18
C TYR A 22 -5.45 3.22 0.82
N PHE A 23 -6.21 4.22 1.24
CA PHE A 23 -5.80 5.19 2.26
C PHE A 23 -5.98 4.70 3.70
N SER A 24 -6.53 3.50 3.93
CA SER A 24 -6.67 2.92 5.26
C SER A 24 -5.32 2.73 5.94
N ASP A 25 -5.30 2.78 7.28
CA ASP A 25 -4.08 2.56 8.06
C ASP A 25 -3.35 1.26 7.62
N SER A 26 -4.12 0.15 7.58
CA SER A 26 -3.63 -1.20 7.27
C SER A 26 -3.05 -1.36 5.85
N ASN A 27 -3.47 -0.54 4.88
CA ASN A 27 -2.91 -0.57 3.53
C ASN A 27 -1.78 0.45 3.34
N LEU A 28 -2.02 1.72 3.69
CA LEU A 28 -1.19 2.87 3.28
C LEU A 28 0.26 2.73 3.79
N GLN A 29 0.47 2.28 5.03
CA GLN A 29 1.82 2.02 5.57
C GLN A 29 2.49 0.74 5.02
N THR A 30 1.80 -0.06 4.21
CA THR A 30 2.31 -1.32 3.64
C THR A 30 2.54 -1.26 2.13
N ASP A 31 1.83 -0.37 1.43
CA ASP A 31 2.04 -0.12 0.02
C ASP A 31 3.16 0.91 -0.18
N ARG A 32 4.35 0.42 -0.53
CA ARG A 32 5.54 1.26 -0.74
C ARG A 32 5.44 2.22 -1.93
N PHE A 33 4.49 2.06 -2.83
CA PHE A 33 4.24 3.01 -3.92
C PHE A 33 3.37 4.16 -3.40
N LEU A 34 2.20 3.83 -2.85
CA LEU A 34 1.25 4.83 -2.35
C LEU A 34 1.83 5.62 -1.17
N TRP A 35 2.56 4.95 -0.26
CA TRP A 35 3.25 5.61 0.86
C TRP A 35 4.20 6.72 0.39
N ARG A 36 5.03 6.45 -0.63
CA ARG A 36 6.04 7.41 -1.10
C ARG A 36 5.42 8.67 -1.70
N ILE A 37 4.31 8.54 -2.41
CA ILE A 37 3.60 9.70 -2.98
C ILE A 37 2.92 10.48 -1.85
N TYR A 38 2.27 9.79 -0.92
CA TYR A 38 1.66 10.39 0.26
C TYR A 38 2.69 11.16 1.12
N GLU A 39 3.87 10.59 1.34
CA GLU A 39 4.97 11.18 2.13
C GLU A 39 5.65 12.36 1.41
N ALA A 40 5.74 12.33 0.07
CA ALA A 40 6.33 13.42 -0.72
C ALA A 40 5.42 14.66 -0.84
N ASN A 41 4.10 14.48 -0.81
CA ASN A 41 3.11 15.50 -1.22
C ASN A 41 2.20 15.97 -0.05
N ASP A 42 2.66 15.99 1.20
CA ASP A 42 1.84 16.36 2.39
C ASP A 42 0.49 15.60 2.48
N GLY A 43 0.53 14.31 2.17
CA GLY A 43 -0.62 13.41 2.17
C GLY A 43 -1.54 13.48 0.94
N TRP A 44 -1.28 14.37 -0.03
CA TRP A 44 -2.06 14.48 -1.26
C TRP A 44 -1.60 13.46 -2.32
N VAL A 45 -2.56 12.77 -2.94
CA VAL A 45 -2.30 11.82 -4.03
C VAL A 45 -3.27 12.12 -5.17
N GLU A 46 -2.76 12.26 -6.39
CA GLU A 46 -3.56 12.47 -7.59
C GLU A 46 -4.61 11.37 -7.80
N LEU A 47 -5.84 11.77 -8.10
CA LEU A 47 -6.91 10.85 -8.50
C LEU A 47 -6.52 10.04 -9.75
N LYS A 48 -5.87 10.68 -10.74
CA LYS A 48 -5.36 10.04 -11.96
C LYS A 48 -4.43 8.87 -11.64
N THR A 49 -3.52 9.05 -10.67
CA THR A 49 -2.62 7.99 -10.19
C THR A 49 -3.42 6.83 -9.58
N ILE A 50 -4.41 7.09 -8.71
CA ILE A 50 -5.28 6.05 -8.14
C ILE A 50 -6.05 5.28 -9.23
N LEU A 51 -6.54 5.96 -10.27
CA LEU A 51 -7.27 5.36 -11.39
C LEU A 51 -6.41 4.46 -12.28
N THR A 52 -5.08 4.50 -12.17
CA THR A 52 -4.19 3.51 -12.82
C THR A 52 -4.16 2.15 -12.09
N PHE A 53 -4.65 2.06 -10.86
CA PHE A 53 -4.50 0.87 -10.00
C PHE A 53 -5.37 -0.29 -10.50
N GLY A 54 -4.88 -1.53 -10.36
CA GLY A 54 -5.47 -2.70 -11.00
C GLY A 54 -6.94 -2.99 -10.66
N ARG A 55 -7.43 -2.61 -9.47
CA ARG A 55 -8.87 -2.73 -9.11
C ARG A 55 -9.70 -1.49 -9.49
N MET A 56 -9.06 -0.36 -9.81
CA MET A 56 -9.72 0.92 -10.12
C MET A 56 -9.93 1.18 -11.61
N ARG A 57 -9.14 0.56 -12.50
CA ARG A 57 -9.23 0.78 -13.97
C ARG A 57 -10.64 0.62 -14.56
N GLN A 58 -11.43 -0.28 -13.97
CA GLN A 58 -12.82 -0.55 -14.34
C GLN A 58 -13.80 0.60 -13.99
N TYR A 59 -13.46 1.50 -13.07
CA TYR A 59 -14.35 2.59 -12.66
C TYR A 59 -14.09 3.82 -13.52
N ARG A 60 -14.98 4.03 -14.50
CA ARG A 60 -15.04 5.20 -15.40
C ARG A 60 -16.51 5.62 -15.59
N PRO A 61 -16.81 6.90 -15.89
CA PRO A 61 -15.90 8.02 -16.07
C PRO A 61 -15.26 8.53 -14.76
N GLU A 62 -14.26 9.40 -14.88
CA GLU A 62 -13.54 10.01 -13.75
C GLU A 62 -14.46 10.93 -12.91
N GLU A 63 -15.36 11.67 -13.55
CA GLU A 63 -16.39 12.51 -12.94
C GLU A 63 -17.28 11.74 -11.94
N ARG A 64 -17.67 10.50 -12.27
CA ARG A 64 -18.48 9.67 -11.36
C ARG A 64 -17.65 9.21 -10.15
N VAL A 65 -16.36 8.95 -10.34
CA VAL A 65 -15.46 8.61 -9.23
C VAL A 65 -15.27 9.83 -8.31
N ILE A 66 -15.15 11.04 -8.86
CA ILE A 66 -15.13 12.29 -8.09
C ILE A 66 -16.43 12.45 -7.28
N ALA A 67 -17.60 12.29 -7.92
CA ALA A 67 -18.90 12.39 -7.25
C ALA A 67 -19.02 11.39 -6.09
N ALA A 68 -18.64 10.12 -6.31
CA ALA A 68 -18.63 9.11 -5.25
C ALA A 68 -17.67 9.44 -4.10
N LEU A 69 -16.52 10.07 -4.37
CA LEU A 69 -15.53 10.44 -3.35
C LEU A 69 -15.91 11.67 -2.53
N LYS A 70 -16.75 12.58 -3.07
CA LYS A 70 -17.35 13.70 -2.30
C LYS A 70 -18.20 13.20 -1.13
N GLU A 71 -18.81 12.02 -1.26
CA GLU A 71 -19.60 11.37 -0.20
C GLU A 71 -18.77 10.42 0.70
N SER A 72 -17.46 10.66 0.89
CA SER A 72 -16.62 9.89 1.83
C SER A 72 -16.34 10.68 3.10
N ASP A 73 -16.72 10.13 4.25
CA ASP A 73 -16.43 10.75 5.56
C ASP A 73 -14.93 10.79 5.92
N LYS A 74 -14.12 9.95 5.27
CA LYS A 74 -12.73 9.64 5.64
C LYS A 74 -11.69 10.34 4.76
N LEU A 75 -12.11 10.81 3.59
CA LEU A 75 -11.26 11.42 2.57
C LEU A 75 -11.67 12.88 2.34
N VAL A 76 -10.76 13.65 1.75
CA VAL A 76 -10.98 15.03 1.34
C VAL A 76 -10.40 15.21 -0.06
N LEU A 77 -11.15 15.85 -0.95
CA LEU A 77 -10.68 16.25 -2.28
C LEU A 77 -10.06 17.65 -2.23
N SER A 78 -9.15 17.94 -3.15
CA SER A 78 -8.66 19.29 -3.42
C SER A 78 -9.77 20.19 -3.97
N ALA A 79 -9.57 21.51 -3.94
CA ALA A 79 -10.51 22.47 -4.55
C ALA A 79 -10.67 22.30 -6.07
N ASN A 80 -9.69 21.68 -6.74
CA ASN A 80 -9.72 21.34 -8.16
C ASN A 80 -10.26 19.91 -8.42
N GLU A 81 -10.59 19.16 -7.37
CA GLU A 81 -11.11 17.77 -7.40
C GLU A 81 -10.13 16.74 -8.01
N ASP A 82 -8.86 17.14 -8.21
CA ASP A 82 -7.78 16.39 -8.86
C ASP A 82 -6.93 15.53 -7.90
N MET A 83 -6.96 15.81 -6.60
CA MET A 83 -6.15 15.16 -5.58
C MET A 83 -6.99 14.73 -4.37
N ILE A 84 -6.60 13.61 -3.76
CA ILE A 84 -7.24 13.00 -2.60
C ILE A 84 -6.26 13.02 -1.42
N ARG A 85 -6.74 13.37 -0.22
CA ARG A 85 -6.02 13.23 1.05
C ARG A 85 -6.91 12.58 2.11
N ARG A 86 -6.30 11.99 3.14
CA ARG A 86 -7.02 11.54 4.36
C ARG A 86 -7.53 12.73 5.16
N LYS A 87 -8.75 12.63 5.67
CA LYS A 87 -9.32 13.57 6.65
C LYS A 87 -8.73 13.37 8.05
N ALA A 88 -8.50 12.11 8.44
CA ALA A 88 -7.94 11.74 9.73
C ALA A 88 -6.42 11.51 9.64
N PRO A 89 -5.62 11.99 10.61
CA PRO A 89 -4.18 11.75 10.65
C PRO A 89 -3.85 10.26 10.71
N LEU A 90 -2.60 9.91 10.40
CA LEU A 90 -2.09 8.55 10.50
C LEU A 90 -1.77 8.19 11.95
N LYS A 91 -2.01 6.92 12.31
CA LYS A 91 -1.51 6.32 13.55
C LYS A 91 0.00 6.06 13.46
N ASP A 92 0.66 5.98 14.61
CA ASP A 92 2.06 5.58 14.66
C ASP A 92 2.27 4.21 14.00
N HIS A 93 3.36 4.11 13.23
CA HIS A 93 3.68 2.91 12.47
C HIS A 93 4.02 1.72 13.38
N ASN A 94 4.61 1.94 14.57
CA ASN A 94 4.88 0.85 15.50
C ASN A 94 3.60 0.41 16.24
N GLU A 95 2.73 1.34 16.66
CA GLU A 95 1.38 1.04 17.19
C GLU A 95 0.61 0.17 16.18
N LEU A 96 0.50 0.61 14.92
CA LEU A 96 -0.25 -0.10 13.90
C LEU A 96 0.36 -1.48 13.59
N LYS A 97 1.68 -1.57 13.48
CA LYS A 97 2.42 -2.84 13.34
C LYS A 97 2.24 -3.78 14.54
N ASN A 98 1.89 -3.26 15.72
CA ASN A 98 1.58 -4.04 16.92
C ASN A 98 0.09 -4.45 17.00
N ILE A 99 -0.83 -3.61 16.54
CA ILE A 99 -2.25 -3.95 16.36
C ILE A 99 -2.37 -5.05 15.31
N ARG A 100 -1.86 -4.80 14.11
CA ARG A 100 -1.86 -5.71 12.96
C ARG A 100 -1.27 -7.08 13.29
N ARG A 101 -0.17 -7.14 14.06
CA ARG A 101 0.43 -8.42 14.48
C ARG A 101 -0.45 -9.27 15.40
N ARG A 102 -1.34 -8.65 16.20
CA ARG A 102 -2.25 -9.34 17.12
C ARG A 102 -3.54 -9.73 16.41
N ASN A 103 -4.18 -8.78 15.71
CA ASN A 103 -5.49 -8.96 15.10
C ASN A 103 -5.48 -9.73 13.76
N SER A 104 -4.30 -10.12 13.25
CA SER A 104 -4.21 -10.92 12.02
C SER A 104 -4.33 -12.43 12.28
N VAL A 105 -5.22 -13.08 11.53
CA VAL A 105 -5.44 -14.52 11.50
C VAL A 105 -4.99 -15.08 10.15
N HIS A 106 -4.28 -16.21 10.18
CA HIS A 106 -3.94 -17.03 9.03
C HIS A 106 -4.96 -18.16 8.87
N ILE A 107 -5.44 -18.38 7.66
CA ILE A 107 -6.52 -19.33 7.35
C ILE A 107 -6.11 -20.18 6.14
N GLU A 108 -6.10 -21.50 6.31
CA GLU A 108 -5.77 -22.49 5.26
C GLU A 108 -7.02 -23.34 4.96
N GLY A 109 -7.33 -23.60 3.67
CA GLY A 109 -8.41 -24.52 3.26
C GLY A 109 -9.41 -23.97 2.24
N PHE A 110 -9.22 -22.77 1.71
CA PHE A 110 -10.09 -22.24 0.65
C PHE A 110 -9.82 -22.93 -0.70
N PRO A 111 -10.84 -23.14 -1.55
CA PRO A 111 -10.63 -23.59 -2.94
C PRO A 111 -9.79 -22.59 -3.76
N SER A 112 -9.04 -23.09 -4.75
CA SER A 112 -8.06 -22.28 -5.51
C SER A 112 -8.69 -21.33 -6.54
N ASP A 113 -9.95 -21.53 -6.90
CA ASP A 113 -10.72 -20.72 -7.87
C ASP A 113 -11.35 -19.45 -7.25
N VAL A 114 -11.56 -19.41 -5.93
CA VAL A 114 -12.33 -18.34 -5.27
C VAL A 114 -11.73 -16.96 -5.56
N SER A 115 -12.56 -16.02 -6.03
CA SER A 115 -12.12 -14.66 -6.37
C SER A 115 -11.78 -13.85 -5.10
N GLN A 116 -11.32 -12.61 -5.28
CA GLN A 116 -11.15 -11.72 -4.15
C GLN A 116 -12.52 -11.20 -3.67
N GLU A 117 -13.42 -10.78 -4.57
CA GLU A 117 -14.76 -10.31 -4.20
C GLU A 117 -15.53 -11.38 -3.43
N LYS A 118 -15.56 -12.64 -3.91
CA LYS A 118 -16.25 -13.75 -3.24
C LYS A 118 -15.78 -14.00 -1.80
N LEU A 119 -14.49 -13.76 -1.50
CA LEU A 119 -13.99 -13.81 -0.12
C LEU A 119 -14.44 -12.59 0.67
N GLU A 120 -14.28 -11.38 0.12
CA GLU A 120 -14.70 -10.13 0.77
C GLU A 120 -16.22 -10.17 1.09
N GLU A 121 -17.05 -10.67 0.18
CA GLU A 121 -18.49 -10.94 0.35
C GLU A 121 -18.77 -12.00 1.43
N TRP A 122 -18.16 -13.20 1.32
CA TRP A 122 -18.37 -14.29 2.28
C TRP A 122 -17.96 -13.91 3.72
N PHE A 123 -16.85 -13.18 3.89
CA PHE A 123 -16.44 -12.67 5.20
C PHE A 123 -17.44 -11.64 5.75
N ASN A 124 -17.95 -10.74 4.91
CA ASN A 124 -18.94 -9.74 5.31
C ASN A 124 -20.31 -10.34 5.68
N GLU A 125 -20.78 -11.36 4.96
CA GLU A 125 -22.05 -12.03 5.28
C GLU A 125 -21.94 -12.98 6.47
N LYS A 126 -21.00 -13.94 6.40
CA LYS A 126 -21.02 -15.14 7.24
C LYS A 126 -20.21 -14.99 8.53
N ILE A 127 -19.19 -14.12 8.53
CA ILE A 127 -18.23 -14.00 9.63
C ILE A 127 -18.43 -12.70 10.40
N VAL A 128 -18.53 -11.54 9.73
CA VAL A 128 -18.72 -10.22 10.34
C VAL A 128 -19.94 -10.18 11.27
N SER A 129 -21.06 -10.75 10.83
CA SER A 129 -22.31 -10.91 11.59
C SER A 129 -22.16 -11.72 12.90
N GLN A 130 -21.05 -12.44 13.07
CA GLN A 130 -20.75 -13.36 14.17
C GLN A 130 -19.58 -12.85 15.06
N LEU A 131 -19.15 -11.61 14.86
CA LEU A 131 -18.10 -10.96 15.66
C LEU A 131 -18.73 -10.18 16.84
N PRO A 132 -18.07 -10.15 18.02
CA PRO A 132 -18.65 -9.56 19.22
C PRO A 132 -18.56 -8.03 19.33
N LYS A 133 -17.67 -7.35 18.57
CA LYS A 133 -17.28 -5.96 18.86
C LYS A 133 -17.46 -4.96 17.72
N GLU A 134 -16.40 -4.63 16.98
CA GLU A 134 -16.51 -3.62 15.89
C GLU A 134 -17.02 -4.23 14.58
N GLN A 135 -17.20 -5.55 14.53
CA GLN A 135 -17.78 -6.29 13.39
C GLN A 135 -17.14 -5.92 12.04
N ALA A 136 -15.83 -5.64 12.04
CA ALA A 136 -15.14 -5.06 10.90
C ALA A 136 -13.81 -5.77 10.60
N ILE A 137 -13.50 -5.87 9.31
CA ILE A 137 -12.27 -6.45 8.78
C ILE A 137 -11.51 -5.33 8.04
N CYS A 138 -10.26 -5.10 8.44
CA CYS A 138 -9.40 -4.07 7.88
C CYS A 138 -8.69 -4.51 6.59
N SER A 139 -8.39 -5.80 6.42
CA SER A 139 -7.73 -6.32 5.22
C SER A 139 -7.97 -7.82 5.02
N ILE A 140 -8.18 -8.24 3.77
CA ILE A 140 -8.26 -9.65 3.35
C ILE A 140 -7.22 -9.88 2.25
N ARG A 141 -6.25 -10.75 2.51
CA ARG A 141 -5.08 -10.97 1.65
C ARG A 141 -4.95 -12.43 1.23
N ARG A 142 -5.39 -12.74 0.01
CA ARG A 142 -5.13 -14.02 -0.66
C ARG A 142 -3.62 -14.25 -0.83
N ILE A 143 -3.10 -15.31 -0.22
CA ILE A 143 -1.71 -15.76 -0.41
C ILE A 143 -1.63 -16.49 -1.75
N ARG A 144 -0.66 -16.09 -2.57
CA ARG A 144 -0.43 -16.61 -3.92
C ARG A 144 0.90 -17.34 -4.00
N ASN A 145 0.98 -18.35 -4.86
CA ASN A 145 2.23 -19.04 -5.16
C ASN A 145 3.15 -18.19 -6.08
N ARG A 146 4.32 -18.72 -6.44
CA ARG A 146 5.28 -18.03 -7.32
C ARG A 146 4.74 -17.79 -8.74
N SER A 147 3.80 -18.62 -9.20
CA SER A 147 3.07 -18.49 -10.47
C SER A 147 1.94 -17.43 -10.44
N LYS A 148 1.70 -16.78 -9.28
CA LYS A 148 0.59 -15.84 -8.99
C LYS A 148 -0.80 -16.49 -8.85
N GLU A 149 -0.87 -17.83 -8.84
CA GLU A 149 -2.09 -18.61 -8.59
C GLU A 149 -2.42 -18.58 -7.09
N PHE A 150 -3.69 -18.80 -6.73
CA PHE A 150 -4.13 -18.77 -5.34
C PHE A 150 -3.85 -20.09 -4.62
N PHE A 151 -3.20 -20.01 -3.45
CA PHE A 151 -2.74 -21.20 -2.71
C PHE A 151 -3.80 -21.76 -1.75
N GLY A 152 -5.05 -21.28 -1.80
CA GLY A 152 -6.11 -21.68 -0.86
C GLY A 152 -5.92 -21.16 0.58
N VAL A 153 -5.11 -20.11 0.73
CA VAL A 153 -4.65 -19.58 2.02
C VAL A 153 -4.84 -18.06 2.08
N VAL A 154 -5.38 -17.55 3.18
CA VAL A 154 -5.77 -16.14 3.34
C VAL A 154 -5.25 -15.61 4.69
N ASP A 155 -4.57 -14.46 4.66
CA ASP A 155 -4.34 -13.63 5.84
C ASP A 155 -5.52 -12.65 5.99
N VAL A 156 -6.19 -12.64 7.14
CA VAL A 156 -7.30 -11.71 7.47
C VAL A 156 -6.91 -10.85 8.65
N GLU A 157 -7.14 -9.55 8.56
CA GLU A 157 -6.80 -8.56 9.58
C GLU A 157 -8.07 -7.95 10.17
N PHE A 158 -8.42 -8.35 11.39
CA PHE A 158 -9.62 -7.87 12.10
C PHE A 158 -9.39 -6.49 12.72
N LYS A 159 -10.49 -5.74 12.89
CA LYS A 159 -10.47 -4.40 13.49
C LYS A 159 -10.04 -4.42 14.96
N THR A 160 -10.54 -5.37 15.76
CA THR A 160 -10.15 -5.55 17.16
C THR A 160 -9.44 -6.89 17.42
N GLN A 161 -8.74 -6.98 18.54
CA GLN A 161 -8.13 -8.24 18.99
C GLN A 161 -9.20 -9.24 19.45
N GLU A 162 -10.24 -8.76 20.16
CA GLU A 162 -11.36 -9.57 20.65
C GLU A 162 -12.11 -10.26 19.51
N ASP A 163 -12.38 -9.55 18.41
CA ASP A 163 -13.00 -10.13 17.21
C ASP A 163 -12.12 -11.26 16.61
N SER A 164 -10.80 -11.06 16.55
CA SER A 164 -9.87 -12.08 16.05
C SER A 164 -9.78 -13.31 16.98
N GLU A 165 -9.81 -13.11 18.29
CA GLU A 165 -9.78 -14.20 19.28
C GLU A 165 -11.11 -14.95 19.36
N HIS A 166 -12.23 -14.30 19.05
CA HIS A 166 -13.53 -14.96 18.89
C HIS A 166 -13.54 -15.83 17.62
N PHE A 167 -13.13 -15.26 16.48
CA PHE A 167 -13.06 -15.99 15.20
C PHE A 167 -12.14 -17.22 15.24
N LEU A 168 -11.11 -17.21 16.09
CA LEU A 168 -10.22 -18.36 16.33
C LEU A 168 -10.87 -19.52 17.12
N LYS A 169 -11.97 -19.27 17.84
CA LYS A 169 -12.67 -20.28 18.67
C LYS A 169 -13.89 -20.91 17.99
N LEU A 170 -14.50 -20.21 17.04
CA LEU A 170 -15.62 -20.72 16.24
C LEU A 170 -15.16 -21.87 15.32
N ASP A 171 -16.02 -22.83 15.03
CA ASP A 171 -15.82 -23.76 13.91
C ASP A 171 -16.40 -23.15 12.62
N VAL A 172 -15.63 -23.19 11.54
CA VAL A 172 -15.92 -22.44 10.30
C VAL A 172 -15.53 -23.27 9.08
N SER A 173 -16.45 -23.40 8.12
CA SER A 173 -16.26 -24.07 6.83
C SER A 173 -16.67 -23.17 5.66
N TYR A 174 -16.09 -23.37 4.49
CA TYR A 174 -16.41 -22.62 3.27
C TYR A 174 -17.13 -23.53 2.26
N PRO A 175 -18.28 -23.12 1.68
CA PRO A 175 -18.87 -21.77 1.71
C PRO A 175 -19.86 -21.48 2.86
N GLN A 176 -20.12 -22.41 3.77
CA GLN A 176 -21.24 -22.34 4.72
C GLN A 176 -21.16 -21.15 5.70
N GLY A 177 -19.96 -20.87 6.24
CA GLY A 177 -19.76 -19.89 7.33
C GLY A 177 -19.39 -20.57 8.64
N VAL A 178 -19.91 -20.05 9.75
CA VAL A 178 -19.84 -20.72 11.06
C VAL A 178 -20.71 -21.98 11.02
N VAL A 179 -20.19 -23.11 11.51
CA VAL A 179 -20.86 -24.42 11.51
C VAL A 179 -20.57 -25.16 12.81
N GLU A 180 -21.52 -25.98 13.27
CA GLU A 180 -21.36 -26.83 14.47
C GLU A 180 -21.43 -28.31 14.06
N GLY A 181 -20.59 -29.16 14.67
CA GLY A 181 -20.68 -30.63 14.53
C GLY A 181 -20.22 -31.22 13.18
N VAL A 182 -19.44 -30.48 12.38
CA VAL A 182 -18.87 -30.94 11.10
C VAL A 182 -17.52 -31.63 11.34
N GLU A 183 -17.09 -32.55 10.45
CA GLU A 183 -15.78 -33.18 10.54
C GLU A 183 -14.61 -32.17 10.45
N GLU A 184 -13.56 -32.36 11.25
CA GLU A 184 -12.34 -31.54 11.25
C GLU A 184 -11.66 -31.37 9.87
N LYS A 185 -11.95 -32.25 8.91
CA LYS A 185 -11.40 -32.21 7.55
C LYS A 185 -11.99 -31.08 6.72
N ASP A 186 -13.26 -30.74 6.94
CA ASP A 186 -14.02 -29.77 6.15
C ASP A 186 -14.01 -28.38 6.81
N LEU A 187 -13.44 -28.26 8.02
CA LEU A 187 -13.20 -27.00 8.71
C LEU A 187 -11.95 -26.30 8.18
N LEU A 188 -12.03 -24.97 8.05
CA LEU A 188 -10.90 -24.12 7.71
C LEU A 188 -9.89 -24.11 8.86
N LYS A 189 -8.62 -24.37 8.55
CA LYS A 189 -7.54 -24.40 9.55
C LYS A 189 -7.10 -22.98 9.86
N LYS A 190 -7.40 -22.51 11.08
CA LYS A 190 -7.21 -21.12 11.53
C LYS A 190 -6.19 -21.00 12.65
N MET A 191 -5.46 -19.89 12.68
CA MET A 191 -4.60 -19.50 13.80
C MET A 191 -4.10 -18.06 13.70
N SER A 192 -3.61 -17.47 14.80
CA SER A 192 -2.93 -16.16 14.72
C SER A 192 -1.77 -16.17 13.72
N LEU A 193 -1.66 -15.12 12.91
CA LEU A 193 -0.59 -14.94 11.93
C LEU A 193 0.78 -14.76 12.59
N LEU A 194 0.83 -14.32 13.85
CA LEU A 194 2.05 -14.34 14.66
C LEU A 194 2.51 -15.79 14.90
N ARG A 195 1.59 -16.66 15.36
CA ARG A 195 1.84 -18.08 15.61
C ARG A 195 2.19 -18.86 14.34
N PHE A 196 1.66 -18.44 13.19
CA PHE A 196 2.07 -18.96 11.88
C PHE A 196 3.56 -18.70 11.61
N ARG A 197 4.02 -17.45 11.80
CA ARG A 197 5.40 -17.03 11.54
C ARG A 197 6.39 -17.72 12.48
N GLU A 198 6.10 -17.76 13.79
CA GLU A 198 6.91 -18.49 14.79
C GLU A 198 7.17 -19.96 14.39
N MET A 199 6.14 -20.69 13.97
CA MET A 199 6.27 -22.10 13.59
C MET A 199 7.01 -22.31 12.26
N LYS A 200 6.99 -21.29 11.37
CA LYS A 200 7.74 -21.30 10.11
C LYS A 200 9.22 -21.01 10.35
N GLU A 201 9.55 -20.02 11.17
CA GLU A 201 10.92 -19.63 11.53
C GLU A 201 11.63 -20.71 12.38
N SER A 202 10.92 -21.26 13.36
CA SER A 202 11.43 -22.40 14.14
C SER A 202 11.63 -23.67 13.29
N GLY A 203 11.01 -23.76 12.11
CA GLY A 203 11.10 -24.90 11.19
C GLY A 203 10.18 -26.08 11.54
N LYS A 204 9.54 -26.03 12.72
CA LYS A 204 8.71 -27.10 13.29
C LYS A 204 7.55 -27.53 12.39
N ARG A 205 7.03 -26.64 11.54
CA ARG A 205 5.90 -26.93 10.63
C ARG A 205 6.30 -27.63 9.32
N PHE A 206 7.57 -27.58 8.92
CA PHE A 206 8.03 -27.98 7.58
C PHE A 206 9.02 -29.16 7.59
N GLY A 207 9.13 -29.90 8.70
CA GLY A 207 10.07 -31.04 8.82
C GLY A 207 11.55 -30.65 8.69
N VAL A 208 11.89 -29.37 8.86
CA VAL A 208 13.25 -28.84 8.65
C VAL A 208 14.09 -29.10 9.90
N ASN A 209 14.55 -30.35 10.05
CA ASN A 209 15.50 -30.76 11.08
C ASN A 209 16.74 -29.84 11.08
N GLU A 210 17.40 -29.66 12.23
CA GLU A 210 18.58 -28.79 12.32
C GLU A 210 19.67 -29.09 11.28
N VAL A 211 19.80 -30.37 10.89
CA VAL A 211 20.75 -30.84 9.89
C VAL A 211 20.59 -30.09 8.55
N THR A 212 19.36 -29.77 8.12
CA THR A 212 19.14 -29.01 6.88
C THR A 212 19.34 -27.51 7.07
N LYS A 213 19.04 -26.94 8.26
CA LYS A 213 19.43 -25.56 8.60
C LYS A 213 20.96 -25.36 8.54
N ARG A 214 21.75 -26.30 9.07
CA ARG A 214 23.22 -26.31 8.95
C ARG A 214 23.69 -26.47 7.48
N ARG A 215 22.93 -27.20 6.65
CA ARG A 215 23.28 -27.43 5.24
C ARG A 215 23.08 -26.20 4.35
N SER A 216 22.18 -25.28 4.70
CA SER A 216 22.07 -23.97 4.05
C SER A 216 23.28 -23.08 4.36
N SER A 217 23.67 -22.93 5.63
CA SER A 217 24.75 -22.02 6.03
C SER A 217 26.15 -22.41 5.50
N PHE A 218 26.33 -23.67 5.06
CA PHE A 218 27.56 -24.09 4.37
C PHE A 218 27.63 -23.65 2.89
N LYS A 219 26.53 -23.19 2.28
CA LYS A 219 26.49 -22.89 0.84
C LYS A 219 26.86 -21.45 0.49
N ASP A 220 26.62 -20.51 1.41
CA ASP A 220 26.92 -19.09 1.22
C ASP A 220 28.44 -18.79 1.22
N ASN A 221 29.24 -19.62 1.90
CA ASN A 221 30.68 -19.39 2.08
C ASN A 221 31.56 -19.82 0.89
N ASN A 222 30.98 -20.30 -0.23
CA ASN A 222 31.74 -20.80 -1.38
C ASN A 222 31.75 -19.84 -2.59
N ASN A 223 31.14 -18.65 -2.49
CA ASN A 223 31.09 -17.69 -3.60
C ASN A 223 32.08 -16.52 -3.47
N ASN A 224 32.96 -16.53 -2.46
CA ASN A 224 33.98 -15.49 -2.23
C ASN A 224 35.42 -16.03 -2.38
N LYS A 225 35.68 -16.75 -3.48
CA LYS A 225 37.00 -17.32 -3.83
C LYS A 225 37.37 -17.12 -5.31
N LYS A 226 37.17 -15.90 -5.81
CA LYS A 226 37.75 -15.39 -7.08
C LYS A 226 38.39 -14.00 -6.90
N ALA A 227 39.25 -13.89 -5.89
CA ALA A 227 40.20 -12.79 -5.75
C ALA A 227 41.49 -13.29 -5.09
N ARG A 228 42.64 -12.73 -5.49
CA ARG A 228 43.98 -12.85 -4.88
C ARG A 228 44.65 -14.23 -4.89
N LYS A 229 45.27 -14.53 -6.03
CA LYS A 229 46.73 -14.70 -6.18
C LYS A 229 47.12 -14.27 -7.60
N ASP A 230 48.34 -13.83 -7.91
CA ASP A 230 49.64 -14.15 -7.28
C ASP A 230 50.27 -13.06 -6.38
N ASP A 231 51.35 -13.45 -5.67
CA ASP A 231 52.20 -12.61 -4.82
C ASP A 231 53.61 -12.44 -5.43
N LYS A 232 54.18 -11.21 -5.37
CA LYS A 232 55.59 -10.84 -5.02
C LYS A 232 55.89 -9.38 -5.42
N LYS A 233 56.38 -8.52 -4.51
CA LYS A 233 57.81 -8.22 -4.18
C LYS A 233 58.54 -7.48 -5.33
N ASP A 234 59.37 -6.44 -5.12
CA ASP A 234 60.11 -6.00 -3.92
C ASP A 234 60.02 -4.47 -3.63
N ASP A 235 61.03 -3.90 -2.97
CA ASP A 235 61.05 -2.67 -2.15
C ASP A 235 61.23 -1.28 -2.84
N GLU A 236 60.85 -0.25 -2.06
CA GLU A 236 61.40 1.12 -1.95
C GLU A 236 61.60 2.10 -3.14
N LYS A 237 60.93 3.26 -2.98
CA LYS A 237 61.46 4.67 -2.97
C LYS A 237 61.42 5.59 -4.21
N THR A 238 61.00 6.82 -3.88
CA THR A 238 61.40 8.17 -4.34
C THR A 238 61.05 8.69 -5.75
N ALA A 239 60.52 9.92 -5.72
CA ALA A 239 60.71 11.02 -6.68
C ALA A 239 60.08 10.91 -8.08
N ASP A 240 59.73 12.01 -8.78
CA ASP A 240 59.18 13.33 -8.36
C ASP A 240 58.64 14.05 -9.63
N THR A 241 57.95 15.19 -9.47
CA THR A 241 57.91 16.34 -10.41
C THR A 241 57.42 16.18 -11.88
N GLU A 242 56.39 16.99 -12.24
CA GLU A 242 56.09 17.55 -13.60
C GLU A 242 55.83 16.59 -14.80
N GLU A 243 55.34 17.00 -15.97
CA GLU A 243 54.29 17.95 -16.43
C GLU A 243 54.16 17.73 -17.97
N LYS A 244 53.23 18.42 -18.67
CA LYS A 244 53.21 18.63 -20.14
C LYS A 244 52.91 17.41 -21.05
N GLU A 245 52.55 17.59 -22.33
CA GLU A 245 51.55 18.49 -22.97
C GLU A 245 51.40 18.07 -24.45
N ALA A 246 50.20 18.25 -25.02
CA ALA A 246 49.95 18.41 -26.47
C ALA A 246 50.34 17.22 -27.42
N ASN A 247 50.00 17.19 -28.72
CA ASN A 247 49.03 17.98 -29.49
C ASN A 247 48.49 17.21 -30.73
N GLY A 248 47.38 17.73 -31.30
CA GLY A 248 46.87 17.44 -32.66
C GLY A 248 46.26 16.05 -32.89
N ASP A 249 45.57 15.74 -33.99
CA ASP A 249 44.95 16.44 -35.15
C ASP A 249 44.45 15.25 -36.05
N GLU A 250 43.48 15.31 -36.97
CA GLU A 250 42.60 16.37 -37.46
C GLU A 250 41.29 15.75 -38.03
N ALA A 251 40.30 16.60 -38.31
CA ALA A 251 39.21 16.50 -39.32
C ALA A 251 38.62 15.13 -39.80
N ASN A 252 37.28 15.04 -39.79
CA ASN A 252 36.51 15.32 -41.02
C ASN A 252 35.03 15.73 -40.73
N THR A 253 34.42 16.47 -41.66
CA THR A 253 33.02 16.94 -41.68
C THR A 253 32.10 15.90 -42.39
N THR A 254 30.76 15.94 -42.43
CA THR A 254 29.75 17.02 -42.63
C THR A 254 28.46 16.71 -41.81
N ALA A 255 27.60 17.64 -41.37
CA ALA A 255 26.77 18.63 -42.11
C ALA A 255 25.88 17.94 -43.19
N ILE A 256 24.60 18.26 -43.44
CA ILE A 256 23.70 19.43 -43.25
C ILE A 256 22.31 18.86 -42.79
N GLU A 257 21.30 19.52 -42.17
CA GLU A 257 20.77 20.91 -42.13
C GLU A 257 20.08 21.25 -40.76
N GLU A 258 19.47 22.43 -40.62
CA GLU A 258 18.59 22.87 -39.49
C GLU A 258 17.30 23.55 -40.03
N GLY A 259 16.36 23.95 -39.15
CA GLY A 259 15.22 24.80 -39.56
C GLY A 259 14.12 25.02 -38.52
N ASP A 260 14.30 25.98 -37.59
CA ASP A 260 13.47 27.20 -37.47
C ASP A 260 13.77 27.99 -36.17
N GLU A 261 13.73 29.33 -36.25
CA GLU A 261 14.14 30.24 -35.19
C GLU A 261 13.04 30.58 -34.16
N GLU A 262 13.47 30.56 -32.89
CA GLU A 262 13.39 31.62 -31.88
C GLU A 262 12.41 32.82 -32.07
N SER A 263 11.68 33.15 -31.00
CA SER A 263 11.39 34.55 -30.63
C SER A 263 11.22 34.72 -29.11
N LYS A 264 11.66 35.89 -28.61
CA LYS A 264 11.76 36.27 -27.19
C LYS A 264 10.41 36.83 -26.68
N GLU A 265 9.96 36.58 -25.45
CA GLU A 265 10.47 37.08 -24.15
C GLU A 265 10.55 38.62 -24.07
N GLU A 266 9.66 39.23 -23.28
CA GLU A 266 9.79 40.60 -22.75
C GLU A 266 9.04 40.71 -21.40
N SER A 267 9.30 41.75 -20.60
CA SER A 267 9.02 41.74 -19.14
C SER A 267 8.36 43.01 -18.56
N LYS A 268 7.96 42.93 -17.27
CA LYS A 268 7.11 43.90 -16.56
C LYS A 268 7.80 45.25 -16.29
N PRO A 269 7.02 46.29 -15.92
CA PRO A 269 7.06 46.70 -14.50
C PRO A 269 5.66 46.91 -13.84
N VAL A 270 5.64 47.57 -12.67
CA VAL A 270 4.55 47.60 -11.67
C VAL A 270 4.28 49.03 -11.19
N THR A 271 3.05 49.34 -10.75
CA THR A 271 2.77 50.41 -9.76
C THR A 271 1.50 50.11 -8.93
N GLU A 272 1.42 50.72 -7.74
CA GLU A 272 0.36 50.54 -6.73
C GLU A 272 -0.52 51.80 -6.55
N GLU A 273 -1.59 51.65 -5.73
CA GLU A 273 -2.26 52.61 -4.83
C GLU A 273 -3.80 52.68 -4.99
N ALA A 274 -4.63 53.02 -3.99
CA ALA A 274 -4.63 52.74 -2.53
C ALA A 274 -5.96 53.28 -1.91
N LYS A 275 -6.39 52.73 -0.74
CA LYS A 275 -7.48 53.23 0.14
C LYS A 275 -8.92 53.04 -0.41
N GLU A 276 -10.00 53.09 0.39
CA GLU A 276 -10.16 53.56 1.79
C GLU A 276 -11.05 52.64 2.68
N GLU A 277 -11.26 53.05 3.94
CA GLU A 277 -11.75 52.31 5.12
C GLU A 277 -13.29 52.00 5.07
N THR A 278 -13.94 51.25 5.99
CA THR A 278 -14.05 51.46 7.46
C THR A 278 -14.26 50.17 8.31
N LYS A 279 -14.22 50.35 9.64
CA LYS A 279 -14.29 49.34 10.73
C LYS A 279 -15.62 48.60 10.93
N PRO A 280 -15.62 47.48 11.69
CA PRO A 280 -16.82 46.87 12.28
C PRO A 280 -17.28 47.57 13.58
N GLU A 281 -18.56 47.41 13.93
CA GLU A 281 -19.10 47.66 15.28
C GLU A 281 -19.41 46.34 16.00
N THR A 282 -19.58 46.43 17.33
CA THR A 282 -19.62 45.30 18.27
C THR A 282 -20.96 45.20 19.00
N GLU A 283 -21.28 43.97 19.46
CA GLU A 283 -22.15 43.65 20.61
C GLU A 283 -23.60 44.17 20.63
N GLU A 284 -24.54 43.24 20.69
CA GLU A 284 -25.17 42.97 21.99
C GLU A 284 -25.63 41.50 22.10
N SER A 285 -25.31 40.88 23.22
CA SER A 285 -25.93 39.63 23.68
C SER A 285 -26.87 39.94 24.84
N LYS A 286 -28.10 39.40 24.79
CA LYS A 286 -29.05 39.41 25.92
C LYS A 286 -29.81 38.09 25.97
N GLU A 287 -29.40 37.23 26.89
CA GLU A 287 -30.11 36.00 27.25
C GLU A 287 -30.34 35.98 28.78
N GLU A 288 -31.55 36.38 29.18
CA GLU A 288 -32.16 36.10 30.50
C GLU A 288 -31.46 36.69 31.77
N PRO A 289 -32.05 36.66 33.00
CA PRO A 289 -33.04 35.69 33.51
C PRO A 289 -34.26 36.20 34.31
N LYS A 290 -35.24 35.27 34.43
CA LYS A 290 -36.16 35.01 35.57
C LYS A 290 -36.75 36.17 36.38
N ALA A 291 -38.07 36.26 36.33
CA ALA A 291 -38.95 36.36 37.52
C ALA A 291 -40.20 35.52 37.29
#